data_AF-A0A929AXN2-F1
#
_entry.id   AF-A0A929AXN2-F1
#
_cell.length_a   1.000
_cell.length_b   1.000
_cell.length_c   1.000
_cell.angle_alpha   90.00
_cell.angle_beta   90.00
_cell.angle_gamma   90.00
#
_symmetry.space_group_name_H-M   'P 1'
#
loop_
_entity.id
_entity.type
_entity.pdbx_description
1 polymer ?
#
loop_
_entity_poly.entity_id
_entity_poly.type
_entity_poly.pdbx_seq_one_letter_code
_entity_poly.pdbx_strand_id
1 'polypeptide(L)'
;MRTETELGLSRLVEVELFSALSRRVRMREISQEDAKEITIRFQTHLDNDFYIRIPLETAHYQLARELIGRFDTPLRTLDALHLACTSSKNIRLVTADDALARSAEVLGVRVQLLRARVED
;
A
#
# COMPACT_ATOMS: atom_id res chain seq x y z
N MET A 1 21.47 3.55 -12.02
CA MET A 1 20.15 3.54 -11.36
C MET A 1 19.64 2.10 -11.45
N ARG A 2 19.43 1.38 -10.33
CA ARG A 2 18.86 0.03 -10.41
C ARG A 2 17.40 0.17 -10.85
N THR A 3 17.03 -0.41 -11.98
CA THR A 3 15.64 -0.52 -12.40
C THR A 3 14.98 -1.58 -11.52
N GLU A 4 14.05 -1.17 -10.66
CA GLU A 4 13.20 -2.10 -9.92
C GLU A 4 12.18 -2.65 -10.92
N THR A 5 12.24 -3.95 -11.23
CA THR A 5 11.44 -4.58 -12.31
C THR A 5 10.27 -5.40 -11.79
N GLU A 6 10.14 -5.56 -10.48
CA GLU A 6 9.15 -6.41 -9.83
C GLU A 6 8.26 -5.56 -8.92
N LEU A 7 6.95 -5.82 -8.94
CA LEU A 7 5.97 -5.15 -8.08
C LEU A 7 5.64 -6.04 -6.88
N GLY A 8 5.71 -5.47 -5.67
CA GLY A 8 5.37 -6.16 -4.44
C GLY A 8 4.03 -5.71 -3.87
N LEU A 9 3.29 -6.63 -3.26
CA LEU A 9 2.04 -6.34 -2.57
C LEU A 9 1.98 -7.11 -1.25
N SER A 10 1.69 -6.42 -0.14
CA SER A 10 1.43 -7.09 1.14
C SER A 10 -0.04 -7.51 1.23
N ARG A 11 -0.34 -8.58 2.00
CA ARG A 11 -1.73 -9.00 2.24
C ARG A 11 -2.62 -7.89 2.84
N LEU A 12 -2.02 -6.87 3.46
CA LEU A 12 -2.78 -5.72 3.97
C LEU A 12 -3.42 -4.91 2.83
N VAL A 13 -2.73 -4.74 1.69
CA VAL A 13 -3.26 -4.00 0.53
C VAL A 13 -4.53 -4.66 0.00
N GLU A 14 -4.58 -5.99 -0.02
CA GLU A 14 -5.78 -6.73 -0.42
C GLU A 14 -6.96 -6.37 0.50
N VAL A 15 -6.80 -6.45 1.82
CA VAL A 15 -7.87 -6.11 2.76
C VAL A 15 -8.27 -4.63 2.66
N GLU A 16 -7.32 -3.72 2.47
CA GLU A 16 -7.58 -2.30 2.26
C GLU A 16 -8.36 -2.02 0.98
N LEU A 17 -8.05 -2.72 -0.12
CA LEU A 17 -8.79 -2.61 -1.38
C LEU A 17 -10.25 -3.01 -1.18
N PHE A 18 -10.52 -4.17 -0.54
CA PHE A 18 -11.89 -4.62 -0.28
C PHE A 18 -12.63 -3.68 0.68
N SER A 19 -11.95 -3.14 1.70
CA SER A 19 -12.51 -2.14 2.60
C SER A 19 -12.91 -0.87 1.84
N ALA A 20 -12.04 -0.38 0.96
CA ALA A 20 -12.30 0.78 0.11
C ALA A 20 -13.49 0.52 -0.82
N LEU A 21 -13.53 -0.61 -1.55
CA LEU A 21 -14.65 -0.98 -2.41
C LEU A 21 -15.97 -1.05 -1.64
N SER A 22 -15.97 -1.71 -0.49
CA SER A 22 -17.14 -1.82 0.39
C SER A 22 -17.66 -0.45 0.83
N ARG A 23 -16.76 0.48 1.18
CA ARG A 23 -17.11 1.88 1.47
C ARG A 23 -17.73 2.55 0.25
N ARG A 24 -17.10 2.46 -0.93
CA ARG A 24 -17.59 3.12 -2.16
C ARG A 24 -18.99 2.63 -2.57
N VAL A 25 -19.26 1.33 -2.42
CA VAL A 25 -20.61 0.76 -2.63
C VAL A 25 -21.63 1.34 -1.65
N ARG A 26 -21.32 1.37 -0.35
CA ARG A 26 -22.23 1.97 0.67
C ARG A 26 -22.53 3.43 0.39
N MET A 27 -21.53 4.17 -0.08
CA MET A 27 -21.65 5.58 -0.45
C MET A 27 -22.29 5.81 -1.83
N ARG A 28 -22.70 4.73 -2.52
CA ARG A 28 -23.28 4.77 -3.88
C ARG A 28 -22.37 5.45 -4.92
N GLU A 29 -21.06 5.42 -4.68
CA GLU A 29 -20.05 5.95 -5.60
C GLU A 29 -19.76 4.97 -6.75
N ILE A 30 -20.05 3.68 -6.54
CA ILE A 30 -19.99 2.59 -7.54
C ILE A 30 -21.13 1.60 -7.27
N SER A 31 -21.52 0.83 -8.28
CA SER A 31 -22.48 -0.27 -8.12
C SER A 31 -21.84 -1.51 -7.46
N GLN A 32 -22.67 -2.48 -7.04
CA GLN A 32 -22.15 -3.76 -6.57
C GLN A 32 -21.48 -4.54 -7.70
N GLU A 33 -21.99 -4.41 -8.92
CA GLU A 33 -21.48 -5.01 -10.15
C GLU A 33 -20.07 -4.47 -10.46
N ASP A 34 -19.86 -3.15 -10.38
CA ASP A 34 -18.54 -2.54 -10.56
C ASP A 34 -17.53 -3.06 -9.52
N ALA A 35 -17.95 -3.16 -8.25
CA ALA A 35 -17.08 -3.66 -7.18
C ALA A 35 -16.70 -5.13 -7.40
N LYS A 36 -17.63 -5.97 -7.87
CA LYS A 36 -17.37 -7.37 -8.24
C LYS A 36 -16.38 -7.46 -9.39
N GLU A 37 -16.56 -6.63 -10.43
CA GLU A 37 -15.66 -6.61 -11.58
C GLU A 37 -14.23 -6.23 -11.17
N ILE A 38 -14.07 -5.16 -10.38
CA ILE A 38 -12.75 -4.74 -9.86
C ILE A 38 -12.11 -5.87 -9.06
N THR A 39 -12.89 -6.54 -8.21
CA THR A 39 -12.42 -7.67 -7.39
C THR A 39 -11.94 -8.83 -8.25
N ILE A 40 -12.70 -9.23 -9.28
CA ILE A 40 -12.31 -10.32 -10.20
C ILE A 40 -11.00 -10.00 -10.91
N ARG A 41 -10.85 -8.76 -11.40
CA ARG A 41 -9.62 -8.31 -12.06
C ARG A 41 -8.42 -8.33 -11.11
N PHE A 42 -8.60 -7.83 -9.89
CA PHE A 42 -7.56 -7.86 -8.88
C PHE A 42 -7.14 -9.29 -8.52
N GLN A 43 -8.10 -10.20 -8.31
CA GLN A 43 -7.82 -11.61 -8.05
C GLN A 43 -7.06 -12.26 -9.21
N THR A 44 -7.45 -11.96 -10.45
CA THR A 44 -6.74 -12.47 -11.64
C THR A 44 -5.28 -11.99 -11.67
N HIS A 45 -4.98 -10.76 -11.24
CA HIS A 45 -3.59 -10.32 -11.10
C HIS A 45 -2.82 -11.10 -10.03
N LEU A 46 -3.47 -11.45 -8.91
CA LEU A 46 -2.85 -12.26 -7.87
C LEU A 46 -2.58 -13.70 -8.34
N ASP A 47 -3.55 -14.31 -9.03
CA ASP A 47 -3.48 -15.69 -9.50
C ASP A 47 -2.43 -15.86 -10.61
N ASN A 48 -2.19 -14.81 -11.40
CA ASN A 48 -1.16 -14.77 -12.44
C ASN A 48 0.21 -14.29 -11.93
N ASP A 49 0.42 -14.21 -10.61
CA ASP A 49 1.65 -13.77 -9.95
C ASP A 49 2.19 -12.41 -10.49
N PHE A 50 1.27 -11.50 -10.86
CA PHE A 50 1.64 -10.14 -11.28
C PHE A 50 2.34 -9.35 -10.17
N TYR A 51 2.06 -9.71 -8.91
CA TYR A 51 2.70 -9.15 -7.72
C TYR A 51 3.44 -10.21 -6.92
N ILE A 52 4.63 -9.87 -6.44
CA ILE A 52 5.29 -10.61 -5.37
C ILE A 52 4.51 -10.40 -4.08
N ARG A 53 3.96 -11.48 -3.53
CA ARG A 53 3.20 -11.44 -2.27
C ARG A 53 4.15 -11.35 -1.07
N ILE A 54 4.04 -10.27 -0.31
CA ILE A 54 4.91 -10.00 0.85
C ILE A 54 4.14 -10.27 2.15
N PRO A 55 4.52 -11.27 2.96
CA PRO A 55 3.85 -11.52 4.24
C PRO A 55 4.18 -10.43 5.27
N LEU A 56 3.18 -10.05 6.06
CA LEU A 56 3.37 -9.28 7.28
C LEU A 56 3.61 -10.22 8.46
N GLU A 57 4.86 -10.31 8.86
CA GLU A 57 5.32 -11.02 10.06
C GLU A 57 5.32 -10.12 11.30
N THR A 58 5.42 -10.73 12.49
CA THR A 58 5.46 -10.07 13.81
C THR A 58 6.45 -8.90 13.87
N ALA A 59 7.63 -9.03 13.24
CA ALA A 59 8.65 -7.98 13.21
C ALA A 59 8.13 -6.68 12.58
N HIS A 60 7.24 -6.76 11.58
CA HIS A 60 6.67 -5.56 10.95
C HIS A 60 5.70 -4.84 11.87
N TYR A 61 4.96 -5.56 12.71
CA TYR A 61 4.07 -4.94 13.71
C TYR A 61 4.87 -4.26 14.82
N GLN A 62 5.98 -4.87 15.25
CA GLN A 62 6.90 -4.28 16.23
C GLN A 62 7.53 -3.00 15.68
N LEU A 63 8.06 -3.05 14.45
CA LEU A 63 8.64 -1.90 13.78
C LEU A 63 7.58 -0.81 13.52
N ALA A 64 6.36 -1.16 13.10
CA ALA A 64 5.29 -0.19 12.93
C ALA A 64 4.97 0.55 14.24
N ARG A 65 4.92 -0.18 15.37
CA ARG A 65 4.74 0.42 16.70
C ARG A 65 5.90 1.37 17.05
N GLU A 66 7.14 1.01 16.73
CA GLU A 66 8.31 1.88 16.94
C GLU A 66 8.24 3.15 16.09
N LEU A 67 7.89 3.01 14.80
CA LEU A 67 7.73 4.16 13.89
C LEU A 67 6.64 5.12 14.37
N ILE A 68 5.48 4.61 14.79
CA ILE A 68 4.39 5.42 15.37
C ILE A 68 4.86 6.08 16.68
N GLY A 69 5.58 5.33 17.52
CA GLY A 69 6.08 5.78 18.81
C GLY A 69 7.17 6.86 18.74
N ARG A 70 7.63 7.24 17.55
CA ARG A 70 8.50 8.41 17.38
C ARG A 70 7.75 9.73 17.54
N PHE A 71 6.42 9.73 17.34
CA PHE A 71 5.54 10.89 17.45
C PHE A 71 5.97 12.13 16.62
N ASP A 72 6.81 11.93 15.62
CA ASP A 72 7.38 12.97 14.74
C ASP A 72 6.70 13.00 13.36
N THR A 73 5.76 12.08 13.11
CA THR A 73 4.96 11.98 11.88
C THR A 73 3.49 11.68 12.21
N PRO A 74 2.52 12.10 11.37
CA PRO A 74 1.10 11.81 11.57
C PRO A 74 0.71 10.38 11.12
N LEU A 75 1.60 9.41 11.31
CA LEU A 75 1.52 8.07 10.72
C LEU A 75 0.36 7.26 11.32
N ARG A 76 -0.56 6.80 10.47
CA ARG A 76 -1.66 5.92 10.88
C ARG A 76 -1.17 4.49 11.02
N THR A 77 -1.90 3.67 11.78
CA THR A 77 -1.52 2.29 12.06
C THR A 77 -1.23 1.44 10.82
N LEU A 78 -2.07 1.52 9.78
CA LEU A 78 -1.90 0.73 8.56
C LEU A 78 -0.76 1.27 7.67
N ASP A 79 -0.65 2.58 7.57
CA ASP A 79 0.47 3.26 6.90
C ASP A 79 1.81 2.85 7.52
N ALA A 80 1.87 2.75 8.85
CA ALA A 80 3.05 2.29 9.56
C ALA A 80 3.42 0.83 9.24
N LEU A 81 2.43 -0.04 9.02
CA LEU A 81 2.68 -1.42 8.60
C LEU A 81 3.25 -1.50 7.18
N HIS A 82 2.76 -0.67 6.26
CA HIS A 82 3.35 -0.56 4.92
C HIS A 82 4.80 -0.10 5.00
N LEU A 83 5.08 0.98 5.73
CA LEU A 83 6.44 1.49 5.91
C LEU A 83 7.37 0.50 6.60
N ALA A 84 6.89 -0.19 7.63
CA ALA A 84 7.66 -1.23 8.32
C ALA A 84 8.01 -2.39 7.39
N CYS A 85 7.05 -2.82 6.55
CA CYS A 85 7.25 -3.89 5.57
C CYS A 85 8.28 -3.52 4.50
N THR A 86 8.19 -2.31 3.94
CA THR A 86 9.14 -1.85 2.92
C THR A 86 10.51 -1.55 3.52
N SER A 87 10.56 -0.99 4.72
CA SER A 87 11.82 -0.66 5.43
C SER A 87 12.61 -1.92 5.78
N SER A 88 11.96 -2.93 6.39
CA SER A 88 12.63 -4.16 6.84
C SER A 88 13.25 -4.97 5.69
N LYS A 89 12.66 -4.87 4.49
CA LYS A 89 13.12 -5.57 3.29
C LYS A 89 13.96 -4.69 2.36
N ASN A 90 14.20 -3.42 2.74
CA ASN A 90 14.83 -2.41 1.89
C ASN A 90 14.18 -2.36 0.48
N ILE A 91 12.85 -2.33 0.43
CA ILE A 91 12.05 -2.20 -0.80
C ILE A 91 11.55 -0.74 -0.89
N ARG A 92 11.38 -0.23 -2.10
CA ARG A 92 10.77 1.09 -2.32
C ARG A 92 9.26 1.02 -2.15
N LEU A 93 8.69 1.91 -1.33
CA LEU A 93 7.26 2.14 -1.29
C LEU A 93 6.81 2.87 -2.56
N VAL A 94 5.74 2.39 -3.20
CA VAL A 94 5.03 3.14 -4.24
C VAL A 94 3.65 3.49 -3.68
N THR A 95 3.32 4.78 -3.67
CA THR A 95 2.02 5.25 -3.14
C THR A 95 1.51 6.44 -3.94
N ALA A 96 0.19 6.59 -4.03
CA ALA A 96 -0.46 7.79 -4.54
C ALA A 96 -0.86 8.78 -3.42
N ASP A 97 -0.54 8.47 -2.16
CA ASP A 97 -0.81 9.31 -0.99
C ASP A 97 0.41 10.17 -0.65
N ASP A 98 0.27 11.49 -0.84
CA ASP A 98 1.32 12.46 -0.54
C ASP A 98 1.70 12.51 0.95
N ALA A 99 0.74 12.29 1.87
CA ALA A 99 1.02 12.31 3.30
C ALA A 99 1.81 11.08 3.73
N LEU A 100 1.50 9.92 3.16
CA LEU A 100 2.30 8.71 3.37
C LEU A 100 3.70 8.85 2.78
N ALA A 101 3.82 9.43 1.57
CA ALA A 101 5.12 9.65 0.95
C ALA A 101 6.02 10.58 1.79
N ARG A 102 5.48 11.69 2.30
CA ARG A 102 6.21 12.58 3.22
C ARG A 102 6.62 11.88 4.50
N SER A 103 5.74 11.05 5.07
CA SER A 103 6.08 10.28 6.28
C SER A 103 7.21 9.28 6.00
N ALA A 104 7.20 8.63 4.84
CA ALA A 104 8.27 7.74 4.41
C ALA A 104 9.62 8.47 4.31
N GLU A 105 9.65 9.68 3.72
CA GLU A 105 10.85 10.51 3.60
C GLU A 105 11.42 10.89 4.98
N VAL A 106 10.58 11.36 5.91
CA VAL A 106 10.99 11.70 7.29
C VAL A 106 11.57 10.47 8.02
N LEU A 107 11.02 9.29 7.75
CA LEU A 107 11.44 8.03 8.36
C LEU A 107 12.61 7.34 7.62
N GLY A 108 13.11 7.94 6.53
CA GLY A 108 14.24 7.40 5.75
C GLY A 108 13.88 6.18 4.90
N VAL A 109 12.60 5.94 4.63
CA VAL A 109 12.11 4.84 3.78
C VAL A 109 12.12 5.29 2.32
N ARG A 110 12.70 4.47 1.44
CA ARG A 110 12.71 4.75 -0.01
C ARG A 110 11.28 4.80 -0.52
N VAL A 111 10.89 5.88 -1.18
CA VAL A 111 9.52 6.08 -1.69
C VAL A 111 9.51 6.62 -3.12
N GLN A 112 8.45 6.30 -3.85
CA GLN A 112 8.06 6.93 -5.10
C GLN A 112 6.58 7.29 -5.04
N LEU A 113 6.30 8.59 -5.15
CA LEU A 113 4.96 9.10 -5.30
C LEU A 113 4.48 8.83 -6.73
N LEU A 114 3.39 8.07 -6.86
CA LEU A 114 2.72 7.84 -8.13
C LEU A 114 1.76 9.00 -8.38
N ARG A 115 1.98 9.73 -9.47
CA ARG A 115 1.06 10.77 -9.95
C ARG A 115 0.27 10.22 -11.13
N ALA A 116 -1.01 10.58 -11.20
CA ALA A 116 -1.77 10.37 -12.43
C ALA A 116 -1.04 11.06 -13.59
N ARG A 117 -0.94 10.39 -14.73
CA ARG A 117 -0.52 11.07 -15.95
C ARG A 117 -1.62 12.09 -16.26
N VAL A 118 -1.26 13.35 -16.30
CA VAL A 118 -2.07 14.35 -16.99
C VAL A 118 -1.79 14.11 -18.46
N GLU A 119 -2.79 13.60 -19.18
CA GLU A 119 -2.75 13.58 -20.64
C GLU A 119 -3.08 15.01 -21.09
N ASP A 120 -2.14 15.63 -21.82
CA ASP A 120 -2.33 16.92 -22.50
C ASP A 120 -3.16 16.75 -23.79
#